data_AF-A0A1H7SUG4-F1
#
_entry.id   AF-A0A1H7SUG4-F1
#
_cell.length_a   1.000
_cell.length_b   1.000
_cell.length_c   1.000
_cell.angle_alpha   90.00
_cell.angle_beta   90.00
_cell.angle_gamma   90.00
#
_symmetry.space_group_name_H-M   'P 1'
#
loop_
_entity.id
_entity.type
_entity.pdbx_description
1 polymer ?
#
loop_
_entity_poly.entity_id
_entity_poly.type
_entity_poly.pdbx_seq_one_letter_code
_entity_poly.pdbx_strand_id
1 'polypeptide(L)'
;MIKQKVESRKEKILQEALLLFAEKGYMDTSTKIIAQKAGVSEALIFKHFGNKDNLLSYLIKSGYRRVLQHHRGMLTYQDAKSFLRSMINLPRELVSEEPLFWKLQERLSHHEFSRQQHEVFMKPVYPTIQRAFSELGYQNPVLETQLLLLIIEILWKKEANGDLTNSAELAKLLEDKYGL
;
A
#
# COMPACT_ATOMS: atom_id res chain seq x y z
N MET A 1 -10.25 19.93 25.50
CA MET A 1 -8.99 20.25 24.81
C MET A 1 -8.34 18.95 24.38
N ILE A 2 -8.27 18.67 23.08
CA ILE A 2 -7.55 17.51 22.54
C ILE A 2 -6.05 17.84 22.65
N LYS A 3 -5.28 17.10 23.45
CA LYS A 3 -3.82 17.23 23.48
C LYS A 3 -3.29 16.85 22.09
N GLN A 4 -2.84 17.84 21.30
CA GLN A 4 -1.99 17.56 20.14
C GLN A 4 -0.73 16.86 20.65
N LYS A 5 -0.55 15.60 20.25
CA LYS A 5 0.67 14.84 20.54
C LYS A 5 1.84 15.56 19.84
N VAL A 6 2.81 16.05 20.60
CA VAL A 6 4.01 16.67 20.03
C VAL A 6 4.72 15.61 19.20
N GLU A 7 4.84 15.86 17.90
CA GLU A 7 5.50 14.96 16.98
C GLU A 7 7.00 14.84 17.33
N SER A 8 7.45 13.60 17.49
CA SER A 8 8.84 13.31 17.79
C SER A 8 9.75 13.62 16.60
N ARG A 9 11.03 13.92 16.87
CA ARG A 9 12.03 14.12 15.81
C ARG A 9 12.12 12.91 14.87
N LYS A 10 11.89 11.70 15.39
CA LYS A 10 11.86 10.47 14.60
C LYS A 10 10.68 10.46 13.62
N GLU A 11 9.48 10.85 14.07
CA GLU A 11 8.29 10.94 13.22
C GLU A 11 8.50 11.99 12.11
N LYS A 12 9.07 13.16 12.43
CA LYS A 12 9.45 14.17 11.41
C LYS A 12 10.40 13.64 10.34
N ILE A 13 11.44 12.90 10.73
CA ILE A 13 12.36 12.27 9.78
C ILE A 13 11.60 11.31 8.86
N LEU A 14 10.69 10.50 9.41
CA LEU A 14 9.92 9.54 8.63
C LEU A 14 8.95 10.21 7.67
N GLN A 15 8.26 11.27 8.11
CA GLN A 15 7.33 12.02 7.27
C GLN A 15 8.05 12.65 6.07
N GLU A 16 9.15 13.36 6.33
CA GLU A 16 9.91 14.02 5.26
C GLU A 16 10.61 13.01 4.34
N ALA A 17 11.11 11.90 4.88
CA ALA A 17 11.68 10.83 4.07
C ALA A 17 10.61 10.17 3.17
N LEU A 18 9.41 9.90 3.69
CA LEU A 18 8.32 9.34 2.91
C LEU A 18 7.92 10.28 1.76
N LEU A 19 7.74 11.56 2.06
CA LEU A 19 7.38 12.58 1.07
C LEU A 19 8.47 12.66 -0.03
N LEU A 20 9.73 12.83 0.36
CA LEU A 20 10.83 12.97 -0.59
C LEU A 20 11.03 11.70 -1.42
N PHE A 21 10.95 10.51 -0.83
CA PHE A 21 11.06 9.26 -1.60
C PHE A 21 9.88 9.06 -2.55
N ALA A 22 8.65 9.44 -2.17
CA ALA A 22 7.47 9.35 -3.03
C ALA A 22 7.51 10.39 -4.18
N GLU A 23 8.04 11.58 -3.96
CA GLU A 23 8.07 12.67 -4.96
C GLU A 23 9.30 12.62 -5.86
N LYS A 24 10.48 12.41 -5.29
CA LYS A 24 11.77 12.49 -6.00
C LYS A 24 12.38 11.12 -6.27
N GLY A 25 11.90 10.08 -5.62
CA GLY A 25 12.49 8.74 -5.70
C GLY A 25 13.58 8.52 -4.67
N TYR A 26 13.86 7.24 -4.41
CA TYR A 26 14.83 6.82 -3.41
C TYR A 26 16.26 7.25 -3.78
N MET A 27 16.69 7.02 -5.03
CA MET A 27 18.07 7.28 -5.46
C MET A 27 18.44 8.76 -5.37
N ASP A 28 17.53 9.66 -5.78
CA ASP A 28 17.77 11.10 -5.87
C ASP A 28 17.58 11.86 -4.53
N THR A 29 17.22 11.14 -3.47
CA THR A 29 17.02 11.73 -2.13
C THR A 29 18.17 11.38 -1.20
N SER A 30 18.90 12.39 -0.71
CA SER A 30 19.97 12.21 0.28
C SER A 30 19.47 12.40 1.72
N THR A 31 20.13 11.75 2.68
CA THR A 31 19.87 11.92 4.13
C THR A 31 20.05 13.37 4.57
N LYS A 32 20.95 14.13 3.95
CA LYS A 32 21.14 15.57 4.16
C LYS A 32 19.88 16.38 3.84
N ILE A 33 19.24 16.13 2.69
CA ILE A 33 18.01 16.83 2.30
C ILE A 33 16.86 16.47 3.25
N ILE A 34 16.75 15.18 3.64
CA ILE A 34 15.76 14.73 4.63
C ILE A 34 15.97 15.45 5.96
N ALA A 35 17.21 15.53 6.45
CA ALA A 35 17.53 16.19 7.71
C ALA A 35 17.18 17.69 7.70
N GLN A 36 17.53 18.37 6.59
CA GLN A 36 17.20 19.78 6.39
C GLN A 36 15.69 20.01 6.42
N LYS A 37 14.91 19.20 5.69
CA LYS A 37 13.44 19.30 5.65
C LYS A 37 12.78 18.98 6.99
N ALA A 38 13.30 17.97 7.70
CA ALA A 38 12.79 17.58 9.02
C ALA A 38 13.24 18.52 10.15
N GLY A 39 14.11 19.50 9.88
CA GLY A 39 14.65 20.42 10.89
C GLY A 39 15.52 19.73 11.94
N VAL A 40 16.29 18.71 11.55
CA VAL A 40 17.17 17.93 12.43
C VAL A 40 18.59 17.86 11.87
N SER A 41 19.54 17.39 12.68
CA SER A 41 20.88 17.07 12.18
C SER A 41 20.86 15.74 11.41
N GLU A 42 21.69 15.63 10.38
CA GLU A 42 21.84 14.37 9.63
C GLU A 42 22.36 13.23 10.52
N ALA A 43 23.22 13.56 11.50
CA ALA A 43 23.67 12.62 12.53
C ALA A 43 22.51 11.99 13.33
N LEU A 44 21.38 12.71 13.51
CA LEU A 44 20.21 12.15 14.19
C LEU A 44 19.51 11.07 13.36
N ILE A 45 19.52 11.19 12.03
CA ILE A 45 19.00 10.15 11.13
C ILE A 45 19.86 8.89 11.28
N PHE A 46 21.19 9.03 11.19
CA PHE A 46 22.10 7.90 11.39
C PHE A 46 21.97 7.29 12.79
N LYS A 47 21.76 8.10 13.83
CA LYS A 47 21.50 7.61 15.18
C LYS A 47 20.23 6.75 15.27
N HIS A 48 19.16 7.11 14.55
CA HIS A 48 17.88 6.38 14.61
C HIS A 48 17.80 5.18 13.68
N PHE A 49 18.43 5.25 12.51
CA PHE A 49 18.24 4.29 11.43
C PHE A 49 19.55 3.64 10.95
N GLY A 50 20.71 4.18 11.30
CA GLY A 50 22.02 3.67 10.89
C GLY A 50 22.41 4.08 9.48
N ASN A 51 21.53 3.89 8.49
CA ASN A 51 21.76 4.29 7.09
C ASN A 51 20.43 4.55 6.34
N LYS A 52 20.54 4.95 5.07
CA LYS A 52 19.39 5.28 4.21
C LYS A 52 18.53 4.05 3.86
N ASP A 53 19.14 2.88 3.66
CA ASP A 53 18.43 1.63 3.35
C ASP A 53 17.57 1.15 4.52
N ASN A 54 18.07 1.31 5.75
CA ASN A 54 17.35 0.99 6.98
C ASN A 54 16.21 1.98 7.24
N LEU A 55 16.40 3.26 6.92
CA LEU A 55 15.32 4.26 6.95
C LEU A 55 14.21 3.86 5.98
N LEU A 56 14.56 3.52 4.74
CA LEU A 56 13.59 3.03 3.75
C LEU A 56 12.89 1.75 4.23
N SER A 57 13.66 0.77 4.71
CA SER A 57 13.12 -0.48 5.22
C SER A 57 12.15 -0.27 6.38
N TYR A 58 12.45 0.69 7.26
CA TYR A 58 11.56 1.07 8.35
C TYR A 58 10.26 1.70 7.83
N LEU A 59 10.35 2.59 6.82
CA LEU A 59 9.17 3.20 6.19
C LEU A 59 8.25 2.13 5.59
N ILE A 60 8.80 1.21 4.80
CA ILE A 60 8.03 0.16 4.12
C ILE A 60 7.34 -0.74 5.14
N LYS A 61 8.09 -1.27 6.11
CA LYS A 61 7.54 -2.13 7.18
C LYS A 61 6.49 -1.40 8.02
N SER A 62 6.67 -0.10 8.26
CA SER A 62 5.72 0.68 9.04
C SER A 62 4.46 1.02 8.24
N GLY A 63 4.58 1.29 6.94
CA GLY A 63 3.44 1.49 6.05
C GLY A 63 2.55 0.27 5.96
N TYR A 64 3.10 -0.92 5.66
CA TYR A 64 2.32 -2.16 5.66
C TYR A 64 1.70 -2.47 7.02
N ARG A 65 2.38 -2.17 8.14
CA ARG A 65 1.77 -2.32 9.48
C ARG A 65 0.58 -1.40 9.70
N ARG A 66 0.64 -0.14 9.25
CA ARG A 66 -0.49 0.80 9.35
C ARG A 66 -1.67 0.33 8.50
N VAL A 67 -1.41 -0.03 7.24
CA VAL A 67 -2.42 -0.61 6.34
C VAL A 67 -3.09 -1.83 6.99
N LEU A 68 -2.30 -2.79 7.49
CA LEU A 68 -2.85 -3.96 8.16
C LEU A 68 -3.60 -3.62 9.44
N GLN A 69 -3.24 -2.57 10.17
CA GLN A 69 -3.93 -2.16 11.39
C GLN A 69 -5.30 -1.53 11.11
N HIS A 70 -5.38 -0.69 10.07
CA HIS A 70 -6.61 0.02 9.70
C HIS A 70 -7.59 -0.85 8.91
N HIS A 71 -7.10 -1.82 8.12
CA HIS A 71 -7.92 -2.63 7.22
C HIS A 71 -8.05 -4.11 7.60
N ARG A 72 -7.83 -4.48 8.88
CA ARG A 72 -8.00 -5.88 9.34
C ARG A 72 -9.34 -6.48 8.92
N GLY A 73 -10.41 -5.69 8.99
CA GLY A 73 -11.75 -6.13 8.63
C GLY A 73 -11.91 -6.49 7.15
N MET A 74 -11.30 -5.72 6.24
CA MET A 74 -11.38 -5.94 4.79
C MET A 74 -10.69 -7.22 4.33
N LEU A 75 -9.66 -7.65 5.08
CA LEU A 75 -8.94 -8.90 4.83
C LEU A 75 -9.54 -10.10 5.60
N THR A 76 -10.58 -9.87 6.40
CA THR A 76 -11.26 -10.93 7.15
C THR A 76 -12.34 -11.56 6.28
N TYR A 77 -12.27 -12.87 6.10
CA TYR A 77 -13.29 -13.60 5.35
C TYR A 77 -14.58 -13.74 6.18
N GLN A 78 -15.68 -13.19 5.68
CA GLN A 78 -17.02 -13.37 6.25
C GLN A 78 -17.86 -14.25 5.32
N ASP A 79 -18.00 -13.84 4.06
CA ASP A 79 -18.64 -14.58 2.98
C ASP A 79 -17.97 -14.22 1.64
N ALA A 80 -18.21 -15.06 0.63
CA ALA A 80 -17.58 -14.94 -0.68
C ALA A 80 -17.87 -13.58 -1.36
N LYS A 81 -19.11 -13.10 -1.33
CA LYS A 81 -19.49 -11.86 -2.03
C LYS A 81 -18.86 -10.65 -1.37
N SER A 82 -19.00 -10.53 -0.05
CA SER A 82 -18.44 -9.42 0.71
C SER A 82 -16.93 -9.36 0.59
N PHE A 83 -16.26 -10.52 0.59
CA PHE A 83 -14.81 -10.59 0.41
C PHE A 83 -14.38 -10.11 -0.99
N LEU A 84 -15.05 -10.57 -2.06
CA LEU A 84 -14.73 -10.11 -3.41
C LEU A 84 -15.01 -8.61 -3.59
N ARG A 85 -16.11 -8.09 -3.04
CA ARG A 85 -16.37 -6.63 -3.03
C ARG A 85 -15.25 -5.87 -2.32
N SER A 86 -14.79 -6.38 -1.18
CA SER A 86 -13.68 -5.78 -0.44
C SER A 86 -12.40 -5.77 -1.29
N MET A 87 -12.10 -6.86 -2.01
CA MET A 87 -10.92 -6.94 -2.88
C MET A 87 -10.99 -6.01 -4.09
N ILE A 88 -12.19 -5.84 -4.67
CA ILE A 88 -12.41 -4.93 -5.80
C ILE A 88 -12.21 -3.46 -5.38
N ASN A 89 -12.68 -3.08 -4.18
CA ASN A 89 -12.56 -1.72 -3.66
C ASN A 89 -11.21 -1.44 -3.00
N LEU A 90 -10.45 -2.50 -2.66
CA LEU A 90 -9.17 -2.41 -1.94
C LEU A 90 -8.18 -1.41 -2.54
N PRO A 91 -7.90 -1.38 -3.86
CA PRO A 91 -6.93 -0.43 -4.42
C PRO A 91 -7.26 1.03 -4.08
N ARG A 92 -8.52 1.42 -4.28
CA ARG A 92 -9.00 2.78 -4.05
C ARG A 92 -8.91 3.14 -2.56
N GLU A 93 -9.40 2.25 -1.70
CA GLU A 93 -9.43 2.49 -0.26
C GLU A 93 -8.02 2.65 0.30
N LEU A 94 -7.12 1.70 -0.01
CA LEU A 94 -5.75 1.71 0.49
C LEU A 94 -4.97 2.93 -0.01
N VAL A 95 -5.10 3.29 -1.30
CA VAL A 95 -4.41 4.46 -1.87
C VAL A 95 -4.96 5.76 -1.30
N SER A 96 -6.27 5.87 -1.12
CA SER A 96 -6.88 7.08 -0.55
C SER A 96 -6.45 7.34 0.89
N GLU A 97 -6.23 6.29 1.68
CA GLU A 97 -5.84 6.41 3.09
C GLU A 97 -4.35 6.76 3.26
N GLU A 98 -3.47 6.13 2.47
CA GLU A 98 -2.00 6.28 2.59
C GLU A 98 -1.34 6.61 1.23
N PRO A 99 -1.70 7.74 0.57
CA PRO A 99 -1.34 8.01 -0.83
C PRO A 99 0.17 8.07 -1.08
N LEU A 100 0.92 8.71 -0.18
CA LEU A 100 2.39 8.79 -0.31
C LEU A 100 3.06 7.43 -0.13
N PHE A 101 2.51 6.54 0.70
CA PHE A 101 3.05 5.20 0.88
C PHE A 101 2.87 4.36 -0.38
N TRP A 102 1.68 4.38 -0.99
CA TRP A 102 1.43 3.63 -2.22
C TRP A 102 2.18 4.21 -3.41
N LYS A 103 2.34 5.53 -3.48
CA LYS A 103 3.22 6.17 -4.46
C LYS A 103 4.68 5.75 -4.28
N LEU A 104 5.16 5.67 -3.03
CA LEU A 104 6.49 5.12 -2.73
C LEU A 104 6.61 3.65 -3.16
N GLN A 105 5.61 2.81 -2.84
CA GLN A 105 5.60 1.39 -3.24
C GLN A 105 5.69 1.24 -4.76
N GLU A 106 4.94 2.05 -5.52
CA GLU A 106 4.98 1.97 -6.98
C GLU A 106 6.34 2.37 -7.55
N ARG A 107 6.94 3.46 -7.05
CA ARG A 107 8.30 3.85 -7.47
C ARG A 107 9.37 2.82 -7.14
N LEU A 108 9.09 1.96 -6.16
CA LEU A 108 9.96 0.88 -5.73
C LEU A 108 9.52 -0.48 -6.26
N SER A 109 8.62 -0.54 -7.24
CA SER A 109 8.11 -1.80 -7.82
C SER A 109 9.22 -2.69 -8.40
N HIS A 110 10.36 -2.13 -8.77
CA HIS A 110 11.54 -2.89 -9.21
C HIS A 110 12.55 -3.21 -8.08
N HIS A 111 12.44 -2.54 -6.93
CA HIS A 111 13.31 -2.77 -5.79
C HIS A 111 12.97 -4.10 -5.10
N GLU A 112 13.94 -5.00 -5.00
CA GLU A 112 13.74 -6.36 -4.47
C GLU A 112 13.05 -6.39 -3.11
N PHE A 113 13.56 -5.62 -2.15
CA PHE A 113 12.97 -5.56 -0.80
C PHE A 113 11.50 -5.08 -0.81
N SER A 114 11.14 -4.09 -1.64
CA SER A 114 9.77 -3.59 -1.69
C SER A 114 8.83 -4.63 -2.30
N ARG A 115 9.28 -5.32 -3.36
CA ARG A 115 8.55 -6.43 -3.97
C ARG A 115 8.29 -7.55 -2.96
N GLN A 116 9.30 -7.98 -2.21
CA GLN A 116 9.15 -9.02 -1.19
C GLN A 116 8.14 -8.62 -0.11
N GLN A 117 8.16 -7.36 0.36
CA GLN A 117 7.19 -6.91 1.35
C GLN A 117 5.76 -6.87 0.79
N HIS A 118 5.60 -6.43 -0.47
CA HIS A 118 4.30 -6.45 -1.15
C HIS A 118 3.77 -7.89 -1.35
N GLU A 119 4.64 -8.81 -1.75
CA GLU A 119 4.29 -10.22 -1.89
C GLU A 119 3.83 -10.82 -0.56
N VAL A 120 4.54 -10.55 0.53
CA VAL A 120 4.13 -10.98 1.89
C VAL A 120 2.77 -10.41 2.27
N PHE A 121 2.50 -9.16 1.93
CA PHE A 121 1.20 -8.52 2.17
C PHE A 121 0.07 -9.19 1.37
N MET A 122 0.31 -9.55 0.11
CA MET A 122 -0.70 -10.15 -0.78
C MET A 122 -0.83 -11.68 -0.65
N LYS A 123 0.15 -12.37 -0.05
CA LYS A 123 0.17 -13.83 0.13
C LYS A 123 -1.13 -14.45 0.67
N PRO A 124 -1.82 -13.90 1.70
CA PRO A 124 -3.06 -14.48 2.20
C PRO A 124 -4.28 -14.25 1.29
N VAL A 125 -4.17 -13.36 0.29
CA VAL A 125 -5.30 -12.94 -0.54
C VAL A 125 -5.65 -13.99 -1.60
N TYR A 126 -4.64 -14.53 -2.31
CA TYR A 126 -4.84 -15.49 -3.40
C TYR A 126 -5.75 -16.68 -3.02
N PRO A 127 -5.44 -17.49 -1.98
CA PRO A 127 -6.27 -18.65 -1.65
C PRO A 127 -7.68 -18.25 -1.21
N THR A 128 -7.84 -17.07 -0.62
CA THR A 128 -9.14 -16.57 -0.15
C THR A 128 -10.03 -16.10 -1.31
N ILE A 129 -9.48 -15.41 -2.30
CA ILE A 129 -10.20 -15.07 -3.54
C ILE A 129 -10.62 -16.34 -4.29
N GLN A 130 -9.70 -17.30 -4.43
CA GLN A 130 -9.99 -18.56 -5.11
C GLN A 130 -11.11 -19.34 -4.41
N ARG A 131 -11.07 -19.36 -3.07
CA ARG A 131 -12.15 -19.93 -2.26
C ARG A 131 -13.48 -19.22 -2.53
N ALA A 132 -13.50 -17.89 -2.53
CA ALA A 132 -14.72 -17.11 -2.78
C ALA A 132 -15.33 -17.42 -4.16
N PHE A 133 -14.52 -17.43 -5.22
CA PHE A 133 -15.01 -17.80 -6.55
C PHE A 133 -15.51 -19.24 -6.64
N SER A 134 -14.88 -20.16 -5.90
CA SER A 134 -15.31 -21.56 -5.83
C SER A 134 -16.67 -21.69 -5.13
N GLU A 135 -16.86 -21.00 -4.00
CA GLU A 135 -18.13 -20.99 -3.25
C GLU A 135 -19.28 -20.37 -4.05
N LEU A 136 -18.98 -19.44 -4.95
CA LEU A 136 -19.97 -18.83 -5.86
C LEU A 136 -20.24 -19.65 -7.13
N GLY A 137 -19.57 -20.79 -7.32
CA GLY A 137 -19.82 -21.69 -8.45
C GLY A 137 -19.29 -21.20 -9.80
N TYR A 138 -18.25 -20.36 -9.81
CA TYR A 138 -17.61 -19.93 -11.07
C TYR A 138 -16.94 -21.12 -11.76
N GLN A 139 -17.01 -21.18 -13.09
CA GLN A 139 -16.50 -22.30 -13.88
C GLN A 139 -14.98 -22.50 -13.73
N ASN A 140 -14.21 -21.42 -13.60
CA ASN A 140 -12.74 -21.45 -13.49
C ASN A 140 -12.24 -20.55 -12.34
N PRO A 141 -12.41 -20.94 -11.06
CA PRO A 141 -12.08 -20.07 -9.92
C PRO A 141 -10.62 -19.64 -9.87
N VAL A 142 -9.70 -20.49 -10.35
CA VAL A 142 -8.27 -20.19 -10.45
C VAL A 142 -8.02 -19.05 -11.44
N LEU A 143 -8.60 -19.11 -12.64
CA LEU A 143 -8.43 -18.07 -13.66
C LEU A 143 -9.11 -16.77 -13.26
N GLU A 144 -10.28 -16.83 -12.63
CA GLU A 144 -10.95 -15.64 -12.11
C GLU A 144 -10.14 -14.96 -11.00
N THR A 145 -9.48 -15.75 -10.15
CA THR A 145 -8.55 -15.23 -9.13
C THR A 145 -7.37 -14.52 -9.78
N GLN A 146 -6.74 -15.14 -10.78
CA GLN A 146 -5.62 -14.53 -11.51
C GLN A 146 -6.04 -13.24 -12.19
N LEU A 147 -7.20 -13.24 -12.86
CA LEU A 147 -7.74 -12.07 -13.55
C LEU A 147 -8.02 -10.93 -12.57
N LEU A 148 -8.72 -11.21 -11.47
CA LEU A 148 -9.02 -10.19 -10.46
C LEU A 148 -7.74 -9.60 -9.85
N LEU A 149 -6.74 -10.44 -9.56
CA LEU A 149 -5.45 -9.96 -9.02
C LEU A 149 -4.67 -9.11 -10.03
N LEU A 150 -4.67 -9.46 -11.32
CA LEU A 150 -4.06 -8.63 -12.37
C LEU A 150 -4.75 -7.26 -12.48
N ILE A 151 -6.08 -7.24 -12.37
CA ILE A 151 -6.86 -6.00 -12.39
C ILE A 151 -6.54 -5.16 -11.15
N ILE A 152 -6.56 -5.76 -9.95
CA ILE A 152 -6.18 -5.10 -8.70
C ILE A 152 -4.77 -4.52 -8.81
N GLU A 153 -3.82 -5.28 -9.36
CA GLU A 153 -2.43 -4.84 -9.56
C GLU A 153 -2.36 -3.58 -10.43
N ILE A 154 -3.10 -3.54 -11.52
CA ILE A 154 -3.14 -2.37 -12.41
C ILE A 154 -3.83 -1.18 -11.74
N LEU A 155 -4.96 -1.43 -11.07
CA LEU A 155 -5.76 -0.39 -10.42
C LEU A 155 -4.96 0.33 -9.34
N TRP A 156 -4.27 -0.38 -8.43
CA TRP A 156 -3.55 0.28 -7.35
C TRP A 156 -2.36 1.10 -7.88
N LYS A 157 -1.66 0.64 -8.93
CA LYS A 157 -0.57 1.40 -9.55
C LYS A 157 -1.08 2.67 -10.21
N LYS A 158 -2.22 2.59 -10.91
CA LYS A 158 -2.85 3.74 -11.56
C LYS A 158 -3.37 4.75 -10.54
N GLU A 159 -4.00 4.27 -9.47
CA GLU A 159 -4.42 5.08 -8.33
C GLU A 159 -3.24 5.78 -7.65
N ALA A 160 -2.16 5.04 -7.34
CA ALA A 160 -0.98 5.58 -6.66
C ALA A 160 -0.27 6.70 -7.45
N ASN A 161 -0.36 6.65 -8.78
CA ASN A 161 0.18 7.68 -9.66
C ASN A 161 -0.79 8.84 -9.91
N GLY A 162 -2.06 8.73 -9.51
CA GLY A 162 -3.11 9.71 -9.83
C GLY A 162 -3.55 9.65 -11.30
N ASP A 163 -3.28 8.54 -11.99
CA ASP A 163 -3.62 8.31 -13.39
C ASP A 163 -5.09 7.84 -13.56
N LEU A 164 -5.78 7.53 -12.47
CA LEU A 164 -7.12 6.95 -12.48
C LEU A 164 -8.15 7.96 -11.97
N THR A 165 -9.05 8.39 -12.84
CA THR A 165 -10.13 9.35 -12.49
C THR A 165 -11.48 8.67 -12.26
N ASN A 166 -11.63 7.44 -12.73
CA ASN A 166 -12.88 6.68 -12.78
C ASN A 166 -12.82 5.36 -11.99
N SER A 167 -12.07 5.37 -10.88
CA SER A 167 -11.84 4.18 -10.06
C SER A 167 -13.12 3.58 -9.49
N ALA A 168 -14.05 4.44 -9.05
CA ALA A 168 -15.33 4.02 -8.48
C ALA A 168 -16.20 3.32 -9.54
N GLU A 169 -16.20 3.84 -10.77
CA GLU A 169 -16.94 3.29 -11.90
C GLU A 169 -16.37 1.93 -12.34
N LEU A 170 -15.03 1.79 -12.34
CA LEU A 170 -14.37 0.52 -12.62
C LEU A 170 -14.64 -0.52 -11.54
N ALA A 171 -14.58 -0.13 -10.26
CA ALA A 171 -14.94 -1.00 -9.15
C ALA A 171 -16.40 -1.46 -9.30
N LYS A 172 -17.32 -0.54 -9.62
CA LYS A 172 -18.72 -0.88 -9.83
C LYS A 172 -18.93 -1.83 -11.02
N LEU A 173 -18.23 -1.60 -12.13
CA LEU A 173 -18.25 -2.48 -13.29
C LEU A 173 -17.77 -3.91 -12.94
N LEU A 174 -16.75 -4.04 -12.09
CA LEU A 174 -16.26 -5.34 -11.62
C LEU A 174 -17.26 -6.02 -10.69
N GLU A 175 -17.89 -5.27 -9.79
CA GLU A 175 -18.97 -5.81 -8.94
C GLU A 175 -20.12 -6.35 -9.80
N ASP A 176 -20.55 -5.58 -10.80
CA ASP A 176 -21.62 -5.98 -11.71
C ASP A 176 -21.23 -7.21 -12.54
N LYS A 177 -19.98 -7.25 -13.06
CA LYS A 177 -19.42 -8.44 -13.76
C LYS A 177 -19.52 -9.69 -12.89
N TYR A 178 -19.25 -9.56 -11.60
CA TYR A 178 -19.21 -10.69 -10.67
C TYR A 178 -20.53 -10.96 -9.94
N GLY A 179 -21.61 -10.24 -10.29
CA GLY A 179 -22.93 -10.40 -9.66
C GLY A 179 -22.90 -10.13 -8.16
N LEU A 180 -22.04 -9.20 -7.74
CA LEU A 180 -21.78 -8.90 -6.34
C LEU A 180 -22.82 -8.00 -5.74
#